data_AF-A0A933HL19-F1
#
_entry.id   AF-A0A933HL19-F1
#
_cell.length_a   1.000
_cell.length_b   1.000
_cell.length_c   1.000
_cell.angle_alpha   90.00
_cell.angle_beta   90.00
_cell.angle_gamma   90.00
#
_symmetry.space_group_name_H-M   'P 1'
#
loop_
_entity.id
_entity.type
_entity.pdbx_description
1 polymer ?
#
loop_
_entity_poly.entity_id
_entity_poly.type
_entity_poly.pdbx_seq_one_letter_code
_entity_poly.pdbx_strand_id
1 'polypeptide(L)'
;MSSQEPDAQPKEKLEYTGEVQPPPGARDKRKRPLEPYLPSAELKEAVNLALQLERPLLIKGEPGSGKTRLARAVAYELGKHDDYYEAWYVKSTSRARDGLYTYDAVGRLRDAQLAAHQQLDEKGRARLQDPWSYFHEGQLGRAFQRDKRCVVLIDEIDKADIDFPNDLLLELDEKRYIVQELEGIVPDVEKRALRPPIVFITSNDEKDLPDAFLRRCLFFYIKFPEPDDLQKIVRAHFPKSPEELVAAAIERFMELRAEMEKGRATKKVTTSELLDWFRLLDNYKGDDVLSKIRQDLLYPGVLLKSWDDYRTYPAKLHREPPPPPPPQ
;
A
#
# COMPACT_ATOMS: atom_id res chain seq x y z
N MET A 1 -4.24 -37.02 -29.22
CA MET A 1 -3.18 -36.02 -29.46
C MET A 1 -2.72 -35.55 -28.10
N SER A 2 -1.45 -35.80 -27.77
CA SER A 2 -0.88 -35.61 -26.44
C SER A 2 -0.80 -34.11 -26.13
N SER A 3 -1.58 -33.65 -25.16
CA SER A 3 -1.47 -32.32 -24.57
C SER A 3 -0.14 -32.25 -23.83
N GLN A 4 0.85 -31.60 -24.42
CA GLN A 4 2.09 -31.25 -23.72
C GLN A 4 1.73 -30.18 -22.68
N GLU A 5 1.85 -30.52 -21.40
CA GLU A 5 1.93 -29.53 -20.34
C GLU A 5 3.05 -28.54 -20.68
N PRO A 6 2.84 -27.23 -20.54
CA PRO A 6 3.90 -26.28 -20.80
C PRO A 6 5.04 -26.55 -19.82
N ASP A 7 6.21 -26.82 -20.40
CA ASP A 7 7.47 -27.09 -19.72
C ASP A 7 7.66 -26.13 -18.53
N ALA A 8 7.65 -26.67 -17.31
CA ALA A 8 7.74 -25.89 -16.08
C ALA A 8 9.14 -25.27 -16.00
N GLN A 9 9.28 -24.06 -16.54
CA GLN A 9 10.51 -23.30 -16.45
C GLN A 9 10.99 -23.25 -14.99
N PRO A 10 12.30 -23.36 -14.73
CA PRO A 10 12.83 -23.38 -13.38
C PRO A 10 12.30 -22.16 -12.61
N LYS A 11 11.62 -22.41 -11.49
CA LYS A 11 11.11 -21.35 -10.61
C LYS A 11 12.31 -20.49 -10.21
N GLU A 12 12.35 -19.27 -10.72
CA GLU A 12 13.32 -18.26 -10.30
C GLU A 12 13.24 -18.16 -8.78
N LYS A 13 14.33 -18.49 -8.10
CA LYS A 13 14.36 -18.53 -6.63
C LYS A 13 14.42 -17.09 -6.12
N LEU A 14 13.24 -16.46 -6.04
CA LEU A 14 13.08 -15.13 -5.47
C LEU A 14 13.24 -15.21 -3.96
N GLU A 15 14.12 -14.37 -3.43
CA GLU A 15 14.36 -14.24 -1.99
C GLU A 15 14.39 -12.75 -1.65
N TYR A 16 13.61 -12.37 -0.64
CA TYR A 16 13.60 -11.03 -0.08
C TYR A 16 14.50 -10.99 1.16
N THR A 17 15.60 -10.26 1.04
CA THR A 17 16.63 -10.08 2.07
C THR A 17 16.39 -8.81 2.91
N GLY A 18 15.73 -7.80 2.32
CA GLY A 18 15.57 -6.49 2.93
C GLY A 18 16.85 -5.65 2.96
N GLU A 19 17.91 -6.08 2.29
CA GLU A 19 19.21 -5.39 2.28
C GLU A 19 19.34 -4.39 1.14
N VAL A 20 18.57 -4.57 0.05
CA VAL A 20 18.63 -3.70 -1.12
C VAL A 20 17.70 -2.51 -0.93
N GLN A 21 18.29 -1.37 -0.57
CA GLN A 21 17.55 -0.13 -0.26
C GLN A 21 17.65 0.91 -1.39
N PRO A 22 16.62 1.73 -1.61
CA PRO A 22 16.70 2.85 -2.54
C PRO A 22 17.73 3.88 -2.06
N PRO A 23 18.55 4.45 -2.96
CA PRO A 23 19.46 5.52 -2.57
C PRO A 23 18.68 6.78 -2.15
N PRO A 24 19.25 7.65 -1.30
CA PRO A 24 18.59 8.88 -0.87
C PRO A 24 18.12 9.72 -2.05
N GLY A 25 16.84 10.10 -2.05
CA GLY A 25 16.22 10.91 -3.11
C GLY A 25 15.79 10.13 -4.34
N ALA A 26 15.91 8.80 -4.35
CA ALA A 26 15.41 7.96 -5.43
C ALA A 26 13.90 8.15 -5.66
N ARG A 27 13.51 8.10 -6.92
CA ARG A 27 12.12 8.23 -7.36
C ARG A 27 11.80 7.16 -8.39
N ASP A 28 10.53 6.78 -8.42
CA ASP A 28 9.99 5.86 -9.40
C ASP A 28 9.65 6.59 -10.73
N LYS A 29 9.25 5.86 -11.78
CA LYS A 29 8.89 6.41 -13.11
C LYS A 29 7.76 7.44 -13.03
N ARG A 30 6.92 7.38 -11.98
CA ARG A 30 5.84 8.35 -11.72
C ARG A 30 6.30 9.49 -10.81
N LYS A 31 7.61 9.64 -10.61
CA LYS A 31 8.27 10.64 -9.74
C LYS A 31 7.89 10.54 -8.26
N ARG A 32 7.33 9.42 -7.81
CA ARG A 32 7.02 9.21 -6.38
C ARG A 32 8.30 8.85 -5.63
N PRO A 33 8.50 9.36 -4.41
CA PRO A 33 9.68 9.05 -3.61
C PRO A 33 9.73 7.56 -3.27
N LEU A 34 10.96 7.07 -3.20
CA LEU A 34 11.32 5.72 -2.77
C LEU A 34 12.07 5.85 -1.47
N GLU A 35 11.49 5.27 -0.44
CA GLU A 35 11.97 5.37 0.92
C GLU A 35 12.57 4.03 1.35
N PRO A 36 13.62 4.06 2.18
CA PRO A 36 14.14 2.84 2.76
C PRO A 36 13.07 2.15 3.61
N TYR A 37 13.11 0.82 3.64
CA TYR A 37 12.21 0.00 4.44
C TYR A 37 13.01 -1.07 5.17
N LEU A 38 12.96 -1.05 6.50
CA LEU A 38 13.72 -1.95 7.36
C LEU A 38 12.78 -3.04 7.92
N PRO A 39 12.69 -4.22 7.28
CA PRO A 39 11.84 -5.30 7.77
C PRO A 39 12.46 -6.01 8.98
N SER A 40 11.62 -6.46 9.93
CA SER A 40 12.06 -7.38 10.98
C SER A 40 12.39 -8.76 10.39
N ALA A 41 13.09 -9.61 11.15
CA ALA A 41 13.42 -10.96 10.70
C ALA A 41 12.16 -11.79 10.39
N GLU A 42 11.14 -11.68 11.25
CA GLU A 42 9.86 -12.36 11.10
C GLU A 42 9.09 -11.85 9.88
N LEU A 43 9.17 -10.55 9.58
CA LEU A 43 8.54 -9.98 8.40
C LEU A 43 9.21 -10.47 7.11
N LYS A 44 10.54 -10.57 7.09
CA LYS A 44 11.27 -11.17 5.97
C LYS A 44 10.87 -12.64 5.76
N GLU A 45 10.77 -13.40 6.84
CA GLU A 45 10.31 -14.78 6.79
C GLU A 45 8.89 -14.88 6.22
N ALA A 46 7.95 -14.06 6.68
CA ALA A 46 6.58 -14.05 6.18
C ALA A 46 6.50 -13.72 4.68
N VAL A 47 7.31 -12.77 4.20
CA VAL A 47 7.42 -12.45 2.77
C VAL A 47 7.95 -13.66 2.00
N ASN A 48 9.04 -14.27 2.45
CA ASN A 48 9.65 -15.41 1.77
C ASN A 48 8.73 -16.65 1.75
N LEU A 49 7.96 -16.87 2.81
CA LEU A 49 6.91 -17.89 2.83
C LEU A 49 5.82 -17.60 1.78
N ALA A 50 5.41 -16.34 1.62
CA ALA A 50 4.46 -15.93 0.58
C ALA A 50 5.03 -16.15 -0.84
N LEU A 51 6.31 -15.85 -1.05
CA LEU A 51 7.01 -16.09 -2.31
C LEU A 51 7.04 -17.58 -2.67
N GLN A 52 7.38 -18.44 -1.69
CA GLN A 52 7.54 -19.88 -1.87
C GLN A 52 6.21 -20.62 -2.03
N LEU A 53 5.19 -20.25 -1.25
CA LEU A 53 3.87 -20.87 -1.31
C LEU A 53 2.99 -20.27 -2.42
N GLU A 54 3.40 -19.16 -3.03
CA GLU A 54 2.64 -18.41 -4.02
C GLU A 54 1.24 -17.96 -3.53
N ARG A 55 1.14 -17.77 -2.20
CA ARG A 55 -0.08 -17.35 -1.52
C ARG A 55 -0.05 -15.86 -1.22
N PRO A 56 -1.21 -15.17 -1.22
CA PRO A 56 -1.27 -13.76 -0.80
C PRO A 56 -0.80 -13.57 0.64
N LEU A 57 -0.09 -12.48 0.92
CA LEU A 57 0.27 -12.06 2.28
C LEU A 57 -0.65 -10.93 2.74
N LEU A 58 -1.52 -11.24 3.70
CA LEU A 58 -2.35 -10.26 4.42
C LEU A 58 -1.54 -9.64 5.55
N ILE A 59 -1.40 -8.32 5.49
CA ILE A 59 -0.66 -7.50 6.45
C ILE A 59 -1.63 -6.63 7.23
N LYS A 60 -1.67 -6.84 8.54
CA LYS A 60 -2.34 -5.95 9.49
C LYS A 60 -1.33 -5.18 10.33
N GLY A 61 -1.77 -4.14 11.02
CA GLY A 61 -0.93 -3.34 11.89
C GLY A 61 -1.48 -1.93 12.04
N GLU A 62 -0.92 -1.16 12.97
CA GLU A 62 -1.33 0.21 13.21
C GLU A 62 -1.23 1.09 11.93
N PRO A 63 -2.05 2.15 11.81
CA PRO A 63 -1.83 3.17 10.79
C PRO A 63 -0.38 3.67 10.82
N GLY A 64 0.22 3.90 9.65
CA GLY A 64 1.60 4.39 9.57
C GLY A 64 2.70 3.36 9.90
N SER A 65 2.39 2.09 10.14
CA SER A 65 3.39 1.01 10.38
C SER A 65 4.16 0.56 9.12
N GLY A 66 3.84 1.12 7.95
CA GLY A 66 4.55 0.80 6.70
C GLY A 66 4.02 -0.39 5.91
N LYS A 67 2.79 -0.85 6.17
CA LYS A 67 2.12 -1.95 5.43
C LYS A 67 2.19 -1.79 3.90
N THR A 68 1.75 -0.63 3.40
CA THR A 68 1.78 -0.25 1.97
C THR A 68 3.22 -0.15 1.43
N ARG A 69 4.17 0.30 2.27
CA ARG A 69 5.58 0.47 1.87
C ARG A 69 6.28 -0.87 1.65
N LEU A 70 5.93 -1.90 2.42
CA LEU A 70 6.53 -3.23 2.28
C LEU A 70 6.42 -3.78 0.85
N ALA A 71 5.24 -3.72 0.23
CA ALA A 71 5.06 -4.22 -1.13
C ALA A 71 5.95 -3.48 -2.15
N ARG A 72 6.14 -2.16 -1.97
CA ARG A 72 7.05 -1.37 -2.81
C ARG A 72 8.51 -1.75 -2.57
N ALA A 73 8.91 -2.00 -1.32
CA ALA A 73 10.26 -2.43 -0.98
C ALA A 73 10.60 -3.80 -1.57
N VAL A 74 9.67 -4.75 -1.48
CA VAL A 74 9.81 -6.08 -2.11
C VAL A 74 9.91 -5.95 -3.63
N ALA A 75 9.07 -5.11 -4.26
CA ALA A 75 9.14 -4.88 -5.70
C ALA A 75 10.44 -4.22 -6.15
N TYR A 76 10.99 -3.31 -5.32
CA TYR A 76 12.27 -2.67 -5.57
C TYR A 76 13.41 -3.69 -5.60
N GLU A 77 13.50 -4.52 -4.55
CA GLU A 77 14.57 -5.50 -4.39
C GLU A 77 14.50 -6.63 -5.43
N LEU A 78 13.32 -7.22 -5.63
CA LEU A 78 13.17 -8.37 -6.53
C LEU A 78 13.19 -8.01 -8.02
N GLY A 79 12.79 -6.78 -8.37
CA GLY A 79 12.42 -6.44 -9.74
C GLY A 79 13.03 -5.17 -10.32
N LYS A 80 13.86 -4.44 -9.56
CA LYS A 80 14.41 -3.13 -9.96
C LYS A 80 13.29 -2.14 -10.38
N HIS A 81 12.25 -2.14 -9.57
CA HIS A 81 11.21 -1.13 -9.38
C HIS A 81 9.98 -1.06 -10.31
N ASP A 82 10.08 -0.37 -11.44
CA ASP A 82 8.91 0.36 -11.96
C ASP A 82 7.95 -0.51 -12.79
N ASP A 83 8.50 -1.44 -13.56
CA ASP A 83 7.71 -2.38 -14.36
C ASP A 83 7.38 -3.64 -13.56
N TYR A 84 7.53 -3.60 -12.24
CA TYR A 84 7.38 -4.75 -11.35
C TYR A 84 6.35 -4.53 -10.23
N TYR A 85 5.68 -3.38 -10.18
CA TYR A 85 4.73 -3.04 -9.12
C TYR A 85 3.39 -2.50 -9.64
N GLU A 86 2.29 -3.09 -9.18
CA GLU A 86 0.92 -2.60 -9.36
C GLU A 86 0.29 -2.34 -7.98
N ALA A 87 -0.44 -1.24 -7.84
CA ALA A 87 -1.12 -0.88 -6.59
C ALA A 87 -2.59 -0.57 -6.85
N TRP A 88 -3.45 -1.34 -6.20
CA TRP A 88 -4.89 -1.15 -6.16
C TRP A 88 -5.30 -0.61 -4.80
N TYR A 89 -5.64 0.67 -4.77
CA TYR A 89 -6.15 1.33 -3.57
C TYR A 89 -7.66 1.14 -3.50
N VAL A 90 -8.12 0.33 -2.55
CA VAL A 90 -9.53 0.00 -2.38
C VAL A 90 -10.28 1.20 -1.79
N LYS A 91 -11.48 1.44 -2.31
CA LYS A 91 -12.40 2.51 -1.86
C LYS A 91 -13.69 1.88 -1.35
N SER A 92 -14.48 2.65 -0.61
CA SER A 92 -15.80 2.21 -0.13
C SER A 92 -16.76 1.79 -1.25
N THR A 93 -16.57 2.31 -2.46
CA THR A 93 -17.37 1.98 -3.64
C THR A 93 -16.71 0.94 -4.56
N SER A 94 -15.54 0.43 -4.20
CA SER A 94 -14.82 -0.54 -5.04
C SER A 94 -15.55 -1.87 -5.08
N ARG A 95 -15.60 -2.48 -6.26
CA ARG A 95 -16.05 -3.86 -6.48
C ARG A 95 -14.85 -4.73 -6.84
N ALA A 96 -14.90 -6.02 -6.50
CA ALA A 96 -13.81 -6.96 -6.78
C ALA A 96 -13.39 -6.93 -8.27
N ARG A 97 -14.40 -6.85 -9.13
CA ARG A 97 -14.24 -6.75 -10.57
C ARG A 97 -13.42 -5.54 -11.03
N ASP A 98 -13.49 -4.39 -10.35
CA ASP A 98 -12.77 -3.17 -10.75
C ASP A 98 -11.25 -3.36 -10.75
N GLY A 99 -10.73 -4.24 -9.89
CA GLY A 99 -9.32 -4.59 -9.86
C GLY A 99 -8.89 -5.51 -11.01
N LEU A 100 -9.84 -6.23 -11.60
CA LEU A 100 -9.61 -7.12 -12.73
C LEU A 100 -9.76 -6.35 -14.04
N TYR A 101 -10.92 -5.73 -14.27
CA TYR A 101 -11.22 -4.95 -15.46
C TYR A 101 -12.50 -4.11 -15.32
N THR A 102 -12.61 -3.10 -16.18
CA THR A 102 -13.87 -2.39 -16.46
C THR A 102 -14.24 -2.54 -17.92
N TYR A 103 -15.54 -2.49 -18.22
CA TYR A 103 -16.06 -2.57 -19.58
C TYR A 103 -17.01 -1.39 -19.87
N ASP A 104 -16.68 -0.59 -20.88
CA ASP A 104 -17.44 0.60 -21.28
C ASP A 104 -18.67 0.23 -22.14
N ALA A 105 -19.62 -0.48 -21.54
CA ALA A 105 -20.85 -0.89 -22.21
C ALA A 105 -21.69 0.31 -22.68
N VAL A 106 -21.67 1.41 -21.93
CA VAL A 106 -22.42 2.64 -22.25
C VAL A 106 -21.80 3.33 -23.47
N GLY A 107 -20.48 3.47 -23.52
CA GLY A 107 -19.78 3.99 -24.69
C GLY A 107 -20.00 3.12 -25.91
N ARG A 108 -19.99 1.78 -25.76
CA ARG A 108 -20.29 0.86 -26.87
C ARG A 108 -21.72 1.01 -27.39
N LEU A 109 -22.70 1.15 -26.50
CA LEU A 109 -24.10 1.39 -26.90
C LEU A 109 -24.25 2.73 -27.63
N ARG A 110 -23.61 3.79 -27.14
CA ARG A 110 -23.59 5.10 -27.80
C ARG A 110 -23.00 5.00 -29.19
N ASP A 111 -21.85 4.34 -29.35
CA ASP A 111 -21.22 4.16 -30.66
C ASP A 111 -22.12 3.34 -31.59
N ALA A 112 -22.79 2.29 -31.10
CA ALA A 112 -23.78 1.53 -31.87
C ALA A 112 -24.97 2.39 -32.35
N GLN A 113 -25.48 3.29 -31.51
CA GLN A 113 -26.56 4.22 -31.89
C GLN A 113 -26.11 5.22 -32.96
N LEU A 114 -24.92 5.81 -32.80
CA LEU A 114 -24.36 6.73 -33.80
C LEU A 114 -24.09 6.02 -35.14
N ALA A 115 -23.64 4.77 -35.11
CA ALA A 115 -23.46 3.95 -36.31
C ALA A 115 -24.79 3.72 -37.03
N ALA A 116 -25.86 3.39 -36.31
CA ALA A 116 -27.20 3.20 -36.87
C ALA A 116 -27.74 4.46 -37.57
N HIS A 117 -27.38 5.65 -37.06
CA HIS A 117 -27.73 6.94 -37.66
C HIS A 117 -26.71 7.46 -38.68
N GLN A 118 -25.70 6.67 -39.06
CA GLN A 118 -24.61 7.06 -39.97
C GLN A 118 -23.81 8.30 -39.51
N GLN A 119 -23.82 8.57 -38.21
CA GLN A 119 -23.15 9.72 -37.57
C GLN A 119 -21.82 9.33 -36.91
N LEU A 120 -21.40 8.06 -37.02
CA LEU A 120 -20.14 7.58 -36.50
C LEU A 120 -19.03 7.69 -37.55
N ASP A 121 -17.92 8.33 -37.16
CA ASP A 121 -16.71 8.47 -37.96
C ASP A 121 -15.96 7.13 -38.13
N GLU A 122 -14.93 7.12 -38.99
CA GLU A 122 -14.17 5.89 -39.29
C GLU A 122 -13.52 5.28 -38.04
N LYS A 123 -12.99 6.13 -37.14
CA LYS A 123 -12.37 5.69 -35.88
C LYS A 123 -13.39 5.03 -34.95
N GLY A 124 -14.56 5.64 -34.79
CA GLY A 124 -15.64 5.06 -33.99
C GLY A 124 -16.13 3.74 -34.57
N ARG A 125 -16.23 3.62 -35.91
CA ARG A 125 -16.61 2.35 -36.56
C ARG A 125 -15.59 1.25 -36.29
N ALA A 126 -14.29 1.54 -36.42
CA ALA A 126 -13.24 0.58 -36.11
C ALA A 126 -13.29 0.14 -34.63
N ARG A 127 -13.50 1.09 -33.71
CA ARG A 127 -13.69 0.81 -32.28
C ARG A 127 -14.90 -0.09 -32.03
N LEU A 128 -16.05 0.17 -32.67
CA LEU A 128 -17.28 -0.59 -32.50
C LEU A 128 -17.17 -2.04 -33.01
N GLN A 129 -16.36 -2.26 -34.06
CA GLN A 129 -16.13 -3.59 -34.65
C GLN A 129 -15.30 -4.50 -33.75
N ASP A 130 -14.47 -3.94 -32.87
CA ASP A 130 -13.67 -4.69 -31.90
C ASP A 130 -14.23 -4.54 -30.48
N PRO A 131 -14.94 -5.55 -29.94
CA PRO A 131 -15.49 -5.49 -28.59
C PRO A 131 -14.44 -5.25 -27.49
N TRP A 132 -13.17 -5.61 -27.71
CA TRP A 132 -12.07 -5.35 -26.76
C TRP A 132 -11.69 -3.88 -26.68
N SER A 133 -12.06 -3.05 -27.66
CA SER A 133 -11.80 -1.61 -27.64
C SER A 133 -12.62 -0.83 -26.57
N TYR A 134 -13.49 -1.53 -25.83
CA TYR A 134 -14.23 -1.02 -24.67
C TYR A 134 -13.79 -1.67 -23.35
N PHE A 135 -12.81 -2.57 -23.40
CA PHE A 135 -12.26 -3.25 -22.24
C PHE A 135 -11.05 -2.47 -21.71
N HIS A 136 -11.00 -2.28 -20.39
CA HIS A 136 -9.89 -1.65 -19.71
C HIS A 136 -9.43 -2.50 -18.54
N GLU A 137 -8.14 -2.84 -18.50
CA GLU A 137 -7.59 -3.68 -17.44
C GLU A 137 -7.49 -2.93 -16.12
N GLY A 138 -7.97 -3.59 -15.06
CA GLY A 138 -7.70 -3.20 -13.68
C GLY A 138 -6.26 -3.54 -13.27
N GLN A 139 -5.88 -3.17 -12.05
CA GLN A 139 -4.52 -3.34 -11.53
C GLN A 139 -4.10 -4.81 -11.43
N LEU A 140 -4.97 -5.66 -10.90
CA LEU A 140 -4.75 -7.10 -10.81
C LEU A 140 -4.85 -7.76 -12.19
N GLY A 141 -5.77 -7.29 -13.04
CA GLY A 141 -5.88 -7.75 -14.42
C GLY A 141 -4.61 -7.52 -15.23
N ARG A 142 -4.06 -6.29 -15.19
CA ARG A 142 -2.76 -5.96 -15.79
C ARG A 142 -1.65 -6.88 -15.27
N ALA A 143 -1.62 -7.13 -13.96
CA ALA A 143 -0.62 -8.00 -13.36
C ALA A 143 -0.68 -9.44 -13.88
N PHE A 144 -1.88 -9.96 -14.14
CA PHE A 144 -2.05 -11.30 -14.72
C PHE A 144 -1.54 -11.36 -16.16
N GLN A 145 -1.64 -10.28 -16.93
CA GLN A 145 -1.20 -10.26 -18.33
C GLN A 145 0.29 -9.96 -18.51
N ARG A 146 1.10 -9.87 -17.44
CA ARG A 146 2.55 -9.62 -17.57
C ARG A 146 3.33 -10.91 -17.86
N ASP A 147 4.31 -10.78 -18.75
CA ASP A 147 5.27 -11.85 -19.07
C ASP A 147 6.26 -12.16 -17.94
N LYS A 148 6.43 -11.19 -17.03
CA LYS A 148 7.27 -11.31 -15.84
C LYS A 148 6.39 -11.28 -14.60
N ARG A 149 6.77 -12.08 -13.60
CA ARG A 149 6.17 -12.03 -12.28
C ARG A 149 6.24 -10.59 -11.77
N CYS A 150 5.22 -10.09 -11.09
CA CYS A 150 5.26 -8.75 -10.51
C CYS A 150 4.68 -8.77 -9.10
N VAL A 151 4.85 -7.66 -8.38
CA VAL A 151 4.23 -7.43 -7.08
C VAL A 151 2.93 -6.66 -7.26
N VAL A 152 1.86 -7.13 -6.63
CA VAL A 152 0.57 -6.44 -6.55
C VAL A 152 0.29 -6.10 -5.10
N LEU A 153 -0.04 -4.84 -4.84
CA LEU A 153 -0.62 -4.40 -3.57
C LEU A 153 -2.13 -4.21 -3.74
N ILE A 154 -2.93 -4.86 -2.91
CA ILE A 154 -4.34 -4.55 -2.65
C ILE A 154 -4.40 -3.82 -1.31
N ASP A 155 -4.51 -2.50 -1.36
CA ASP A 155 -4.36 -1.64 -0.18
C ASP A 155 -5.72 -1.37 0.46
N GLU A 156 -5.80 -1.52 1.79
CA GLU A 156 -6.98 -1.24 2.64
C GLU A 156 -8.24 -2.00 2.19
N ILE A 157 -8.11 -3.33 2.06
CA ILE A 157 -9.18 -4.22 1.57
C ILE A 157 -10.49 -4.12 2.37
N ASP A 158 -10.39 -3.74 3.65
CA ASP A 158 -11.51 -3.56 4.58
C ASP A 158 -12.31 -2.27 4.36
N LYS A 159 -11.88 -1.37 3.47
CA LYS A 159 -12.65 -0.17 3.13
C LYS A 159 -13.89 -0.46 2.29
N ALA A 160 -13.83 -1.47 1.44
CA ALA A 160 -14.93 -1.85 0.56
C ALA A 160 -16.09 -2.51 1.33
N ASP A 161 -17.10 -2.93 0.58
CA ASP A 161 -18.21 -3.73 1.11
C ASP A 161 -17.75 -5.07 1.69
N ILE A 162 -18.54 -5.67 2.58
CA ILE A 162 -18.19 -6.93 3.27
C ILE A 162 -18.05 -8.12 2.30
N ASP A 163 -18.73 -8.07 1.15
CA ASP A 163 -18.65 -9.12 0.13
C ASP A 163 -17.38 -9.02 -0.73
N PHE A 164 -16.76 -7.84 -0.80
CA PHE A 164 -15.62 -7.56 -1.68
C PHE A 164 -14.44 -8.55 -1.54
N PRO A 165 -13.98 -8.93 -0.32
CA PRO A 165 -12.87 -9.89 -0.20
C PRO A 165 -13.25 -11.28 -0.72
N ASN A 166 -14.49 -11.73 -0.48
CA ASN A 166 -14.95 -13.04 -0.92
C ASN A 166 -15.08 -13.10 -2.45
N ASP A 167 -15.52 -12.00 -3.06
CA ASP A 167 -15.63 -11.86 -4.52
C ASP A 167 -14.28 -11.87 -5.25
N LEU A 168 -13.15 -11.78 -4.54
CA LEU A 168 -11.79 -11.89 -5.11
C LEU A 168 -11.17 -13.28 -4.96
N LEU A 169 -11.83 -14.20 -4.24
CA LEU A 169 -11.22 -15.46 -3.83
C LEU A 169 -10.86 -16.35 -5.01
N LEU A 170 -11.78 -16.47 -5.96
CA LEU A 170 -11.59 -17.33 -7.13
C LEU A 170 -10.42 -16.84 -7.97
N GLU A 171 -10.33 -15.53 -8.21
CA GLU A 171 -9.32 -14.92 -9.05
C GLU A 171 -7.96 -14.91 -8.35
N LEU A 172 -7.91 -14.75 -7.03
CA LEU A 172 -6.68 -14.87 -6.26
C LEU A 172 -6.19 -16.32 -6.16
N ASP A 173 -7.07 -17.31 -6.12
CA ASP A 173 -6.70 -18.73 -6.05
C ASP A 173 -6.30 -19.27 -7.43
N GLU A 174 -7.14 -19.07 -8.45
CA GLU A 174 -6.94 -19.65 -9.79
C GLU A 174 -6.07 -18.77 -10.70
N LYS A 175 -5.78 -17.54 -10.28
CA LYS A 175 -4.99 -16.54 -11.03
C LYS A 175 -5.55 -16.32 -12.44
N ARG A 176 -6.87 -16.33 -12.57
CA ARG A 176 -7.58 -16.05 -13.83
C ARG A 176 -8.89 -15.32 -13.58
N TYR A 177 -9.44 -14.71 -14.61
CA TYR A 177 -10.79 -14.15 -14.62
C TYR A 177 -11.42 -14.24 -16.01
N ILE A 178 -12.74 -14.09 -16.09
CA ILE A 178 -13.49 -14.11 -17.35
C ILE A 178 -14.09 -12.72 -17.62
N VAL A 179 -13.96 -12.25 -18.86
CA VAL A 179 -14.58 -11.01 -19.32
C VAL A 179 -16.03 -11.29 -19.74
N GLN A 180 -16.95 -11.10 -18.82
CA GLN A 180 -18.35 -11.53 -18.94
C GLN A 180 -19.07 -10.86 -20.13
N GLU A 181 -18.82 -9.57 -20.39
CA GLU A 181 -19.47 -8.84 -21.49
C GLU A 181 -19.07 -9.32 -22.88
N LEU A 182 -18.03 -10.15 -22.97
CA LEU A 182 -17.52 -10.66 -24.23
C LEU A 182 -17.87 -12.14 -24.45
N GLU A 183 -18.44 -12.79 -23.43
CA GLU A 183 -18.84 -14.19 -23.50
C GLU A 183 -19.91 -14.38 -24.59
N GLY A 184 -19.68 -15.37 -25.48
CA GLY A 184 -20.54 -15.62 -26.63
C GLY A 184 -20.40 -14.63 -27.79
N ILE A 185 -19.56 -13.59 -27.67
CA ILE A 185 -19.31 -12.59 -28.73
C ILE A 185 -17.96 -12.83 -29.40
N VAL A 186 -16.91 -13.10 -28.63
CA VAL A 186 -15.55 -13.38 -29.14
C VAL A 186 -14.97 -14.63 -28.48
N PRO A 187 -14.05 -15.35 -29.15
CA PRO A 187 -13.22 -16.35 -28.48
C PRO A 187 -12.25 -15.69 -27.48
N ASP A 188 -11.70 -16.47 -26.54
CA ASP A 188 -10.62 -16.07 -25.62
C ASP A 188 -10.95 -14.96 -24.60
N VAL A 189 -12.10 -15.11 -23.94
CA VAL A 189 -12.57 -14.20 -22.87
C VAL A 189 -11.97 -14.49 -21.50
N GLU A 190 -11.32 -15.64 -21.32
CA GLU A 190 -10.57 -15.97 -20.11
C GLU A 190 -9.18 -15.33 -20.16
N LYS A 191 -8.83 -14.61 -19.09
CA LYS A 191 -7.50 -14.05 -18.87
C LYS A 191 -6.85 -14.81 -17.72
N ARG A 192 -5.75 -15.52 -18.00
CA ARG A 192 -4.98 -16.28 -17.00
C ARG A 192 -3.60 -15.66 -16.81
N ALA A 193 -3.09 -15.70 -15.58
CA ALA A 193 -1.75 -15.27 -15.27
C ALA A 193 -0.72 -16.25 -15.85
N LEU A 194 0.12 -15.77 -16.78
CA LEU A 194 1.29 -16.53 -17.24
C LEU A 194 2.34 -16.64 -16.13
N ARG A 195 2.51 -15.55 -15.37
CA ARG A 195 3.37 -15.47 -14.18
C ARG A 195 2.56 -14.97 -12.99
N PRO A 196 2.08 -15.86 -12.10
CA PRO A 196 1.30 -15.48 -10.94
C PRO A 196 1.98 -14.37 -10.11
N PRO A 197 1.31 -13.22 -9.89
CA PRO A 197 1.92 -12.13 -9.14
C PRO A 197 2.11 -12.48 -7.67
N ILE A 198 3.05 -11.79 -7.03
CA ILE A 198 3.23 -11.78 -5.58
C ILE A 198 2.21 -10.78 -5.02
N VAL A 199 1.23 -11.26 -4.27
CA VAL A 199 0.11 -10.43 -3.82
C VAL A 199 0.29 -10.07 -2.35
N PHE A 200 0.34 -8.77 -2.06
CA PHE A 200 0.25 -8.20 -0.73
C PHE A 200 -1.13 -7.58 -0.56
N ILE A 201 -1.77 -7.84 0.58
CA ILE A 201 -3.06 -7.27 0.94
C ILE A 201 -2.86 -6.54 2.26
N THR A 202 -3.36 -5.31 2.40
CA THR A 202 -3.29 -4.58 3.67
C THR A 202 -4.69 -4.33 4.21
N SER A 203 -4.80 -4.31 5.54
CA SER A 203 -6.02 -3.92 6.26
C SER A 203 -5.64 -3.06 7.46
N ASN A 204 -6.48 -2.08 7.77
CA ASN A 204 -6.36 -1.23 8.95
C ASN A 204 -7.16 -1.77 10.15
N ASP A 205 -7.76 -2.94 10.01
CA ASP A 205 -8.66 -3.55 10.99
C ASP A 205 -9.91 -2.67 11.25
N GLU A 206 -10.37 -1.94 10.22
CA GLU A 206 -11.59 -1.11 10.31
C GLU A 206 -12.87 -1.97 10.27
N LYS A 207 -12.81 -3.11 9.57
CA LYS A 207 -13.86 -4.12 9.48
C LYS A 207 -13.25 -5.51 9.52
N ASP A 208 -13.97 -6.45 10.13
CA ASP A 208 -13.57 -7.85 10.12
C ASP A 208 -13.60 -8.43 8.70
N LEU A 209 -12.52 -9.14 8.35
CA LEU A 209 -12.44 -9.86 7.08
C LEU A 209 -13.05 -11.27 7.25
N PRO A 210 -13.82 -11.76 6.27
CA PRO A 210 -14.42 -13.09 6.36
C PRO A 210 -13.38 -14.21 6.55
N ASP A 211 -13.71 -15.21 7.38
CA ASP A 211 -12.86 -16.39 7.63
C ASP A 211 -12.41 -17.10 6.35
N ALA A 212 -13.29 -17.17 5.34
CA ALA A 212 -12.99 -17.80 4.06
C ALA A 212 -11.85 -17.09 3.31
N PHE A 213 -11.73 -15.78 3.49
CA PHE A 213 -10.64 -14.95 2.97
C PHE A 213 -9.35 -15.16 3.74
N LEU A 214 -9.44 -15.11 5.07
CA LEU A 214 -8.29 -15.30 5.96
C LEU A 214 -7.60 -16.65 5.73
N ARG A 215 -8.37 -17.73 5.55
CA ARG A 215 -7.83 -19.08 5.32
C ARG A 215 -6.99 -19.20 4.04
N ARG A 216 -7.19 -18.33 3.05
CA ARG A 216 -6.45 -18.34 1.77
C ARG A 216 -5.20 -17.47 1.79
N CYS A 217 -5.11 -16.54 2.72
CA CYS A 217 -3.93 -15.69 2.91
C CYS A 217 -2.95 -16.28 3.94
N LEU A 218 -1.66 -16.00 3.76
CA LEU A 218 -0.74 -15.93 4.90
C LEU A 218 -1.03 -14.64 5.66
N PHE A 219 -0.76 -14.65 6.96
CA PHE A 219 -1.07 -13.51 7.83
C PHE A 219 0.19 -13.03 8.55
N PHE A 220 0.38 -11.71 8.57
CA PHE A 220 1.39 -11.06 9.40
C PHE A 220 0.86 -9.78 10.02
N TYR A 221 1.16 -9.56 11.30
CA TYR A 221 0.85 -8.31 12.00
C TYR A 221 2.13 -7.50 12.24
N ILE A 222 2.24 -6.33 11.62
CA ILE A 222 3.34 -5.39 11.85
C ILE A 222 3.09 -4.69 13.18
N LYS A 223 3.92 -5.05 14.17
CA LYS A 223 3.96 -4.40 15.47
C LYS A 223 4.55 -3.00 15.35
N PHE A 224 4.19 -2.13 16.29
CA PHE A 224 4.87 -0.85 16.41
C PHE A 224 6.36 -1.09 16.74
N PRO A 225 7.31 -0.40 16.08
CA PRO A 225 8.73 -0.64 16.30
C PRO A 225 9.20 -0.23 17.71
N GLU A 226 10.15 -0.98 18.26
CA GLU A 226 10.84 -0.63 19.50
C GLU A 226 11.75 0.60 19.30
N PRO A 227 12.16 1.30 20.38
CA PRO A 227 12.99 2.51 20.28
C PRO A 227 14.25 2.34 19.42
N ASP A 228 14.95 1.20 19.55
CA ASP A 228 16.16 0.92 18.77
C ASP A 228 15.86 0.77 17.27
N ASP A 229 14.71 0.21 16.92
CA ASP A 229 14.29 0.08 15.53
C ASP A 229 13.81 1.43 14.97
N LEU A 230 13.13 2.26 15.77
CA LEU A 230 12.79 3.63 15.38
C LEU A 230 14.05 4.46 15.10
N GLN A 231 15.11 4.32 15.91
CA GLN A 231 16.39 4.99 15.65
C GLN A 231 16.98 4.56 14.31
N LYS A 232 16.99 3.25 14.01
CA LYS A 232 17.47 2.74 12.71
C LYS A 232 16.63 3.29 11.56
N ILE A 233 15.31 3.32 11.70
CA ILE A 233 14.40 3.87 10.71
C ILE A 233 14.71 5.36 10.46
N VAL A 234 14.76 6.19 11.51
CA VAL A 234 15.08 7.62 11.37
C VAL A 234 16.45 7.81 10.70
N ARG A 235 17.48 7.06 11.11
CA ARG A 235 18.81 7.14 10.49
C ARG A 235 18.82 6.75 9.02
N ALA A 236 18.04 5.74 8.62
CA ALA A 236 17.95 5.36 7.22
C ALA A 236 17.31 6.47 6.35
N HIS A 237 16.33 7.19 6.90
CA HIS A 237 15.69 8.32 6.22
C HIS A 237 16.51 9.62 6.27
N PHE A 238 17.27 9.83 7.34
CA PHE A 238 18.04 11.04 7.61
C PHE A 238 19.51 10.71 7.96
N PRO A 239 20.30 10.21 7.01
CA PRO A 239 21.65 9.68 7.28
C PRO A 239 22.68 10.73 7.67
N LYS A 240 22.36 12.02 7.53
CA LYS A 240 23.25 13.16 7.86
C LYS A 240 22.93 13.80 9.21
N SER A 241 21.86 13.37 9.88
CA SER A 241 21.42 14.00 11.11
C SER A 241 22.32 13.62 12.29
N PRO A 242 22.56 14.53 13.25
CA PRO A 242 23.34 14.22 14.45
C PRO A 242 22.71 13.09 15.28
N GLU A 243 23.53 12.19 15.79
CA GLU A 243 23.08 11.05 16.60
C GLU A 243 22.32 11.49 17.85
N GLU A 244 22.79 12.54 18.52
CA GLU A 244 22.13 13.11 19.70
C GLU A 244 20.72 13.65 19.39
N LEU A 245 20.52 14.22 18.19
CA LEU A 245 19.22 14.71 17.76
C LEU A 245 18.24 13.57 17.52
N VAL A 246 18.70 12.49 16.86
CA VAL A 246 17.90 11.27 16.66
C VAL A 246 17.50 10.70 18.02
N ALA A 247 18.45 10.51 18.94
CA ALA A 247 18.19 9.93 20.25
C ALA A 247 17.17 10.78 21.04
N ALA A 248 17.37 12.10 21.11
CA ALA A 248 16.47 13.01 21.82
C ALA A 248 15.06 13.04 21.22
N ALA A 249 14.94 12.98 19.89
CA ALA A 249 13.65 12.92 19.22
C ALA A 249 12.92 11.60 19.50
N ILE A 250 13.62 10.45 19.43
CA ILE A 250 13.01 9.14 19.74
C ILE A 250 12.57 9.07 21.20
N GLU A 251 13.41 9.50 22.14
CA GLU A 251 13.07 9.55 23.57
C GLU A 251 11.78 10.37 23.78
N ARG A 252 11.76 11.59 23.27
CA ARG A 252 10.60 12.49 23.40
C ARG A 252 9.33 11.94 22.75
N PHE A 253 9.47 11.31 21.58
CA PHE A 253 8.36 10.69 20.88
C PHE A 253 7.80 9.49 21.67
N MET A 254 8.66 8.67 22.26
CA MET A 254 8.24 7.50 23.06
C MET A 254 7.59 7.91 24.37
N GLU A 255 8.08 8.97 25.04
CA GLU A 255 7.41 9.57 26.18
C GLU A 255 5.97 10.00 25.84
N LEU A 256 5.81 10.75 24.74
CA LEU A 256 4.49 11.18 24.28
C LEU A 256 3.60 9.97 24.00
N ARG A 257 4.11 8.97 23.28
CA ARG A 257 3.35 7.76 22.95
C ARG A 257 2.92 7.00 24.22
N ALA A 258 3.81 6.83 25.20
CA ALA A 258 3.49 6.16 26.46
C ALA A 258 2.43 6.92 27.27
N GLU A 259 2.45 8.26 27.26
CA GLU A 259 1.41 9.08 27.87
C GLU A 259 0.07 9.00 27.11
N MET A 260 0.11 8.83 25.78
CA MET A 260 -1.08 8.53 24.97
C MET A 260 -1.69 7.17 25.30
N GLU A 261 -0.88 6.16 25.61
CA GLU A 261 -1.35 4.82 25.99
C GLU A 261 -2.02 4.78 27.37
N LYS A 262 -1.56 5.60 28.32
CA LYS A 262 -2.19 5.72 29.65
C LYS A 262 -3.47 6.57 29.62
N GLY A 263 -3.57 7.47 28.63
CA GLY A 263 -4.67 8.42 28.51
C GLY A 263 -5.90 7.85 27.79
N ARG A 264 -6.88 8.74 27.53
CA ARG A 264 -8.03 8.45 26.65
C ARG A 264 -7.76 8.87 25.20
N ALA A 265 -6.50 8.94 24.79
CA ALA A 265 -6.15 9.38 23.44
C ALA A 265 -6.82 8.47 22.41
N THR A 266 -7.51 9.07 21.44
CA THR A 266 -8.29 8.33 20.44
C THR A 266 -7.41 7.69 19.37
N LYS A 267 -6.22 8.27 19.11
CA LYS A 267 -5.23 7.75 18.16
C LYS A 267 -3.82 8.00 18.66
N LYS A 268 -2.97 6.97 18.66
CA LYS A 268 -1.56 7.05 19.05
C LYS A 268 -0.72 7.63 17.92
N VAL A 269 0.37 8.31 18.28
CA VAL A 269 1.39 8.76 17.31
C VAL A 269 2.06 7.57 16.62
N THR A 270 2.34 7.70 15.33
CA THR A 270 2.78 6.62 14.43
C THR A 270 4.18 6.89 13.87
N THR A 271 4.81 5.87 13.28
CA THR A 271 6.14 6.01 12.66
C THR A 271 6.14 7.04 11.52
N SER A 272 5.05 7.15 10.75
CA SER A 272 4.93 8.19 9.72
C SER A 272 4.96 9.61 10.32
N GLU A 273 4.26 9.84 11.43
CA GLU A 273 4.25 11.15 12.11
C GLU A 273 5.60 11.46 12.75
N LEU A 274 6.30 10.44 13.28
CA LEU A 274 7.69 10.59 13.73
C LEU A 274 8.60 11.08 12.61
N LEU A 275 8.52 10.49 11.41
CA LEU A 275 9.36 10.88 10.27
C LEU A 275 9.06 12.30 9.79
N ASP A 276 7.78 12.68 9.74
CA ASP A 276 7.39 14.04 9.37
C ASP A 276 7.83 15.07 10.42
N TRP A 277 7.71 14.73 11.71
CA TRP A 277 8.15 15.58 12.81
C TRP A 277 9.67 15.73 12.80
N PHE A 278 10.40 14.63 12.65
CA PHE A 278 11.85 14.63 12.60
C PHE A 278 12.38 15.44 11.42
N ARG A 279 11.71 15.40 10.25
CA ARG A 279 12.06 16.27 9.11
C ARG A 279 12.03 17.75 9.48
N LEU A 280 11.10 18.20 10.33
CA LEU A 280 11.06 19.59 10.78
C LEU A 280 12.18 19.91 11.78
N LEU A 281 12.50 18.96 12.67
CA LEU A 281 13.60 19.10 13.62
C LEU A 281 14.96 19.16 12.93
N ASP A 282 15.19 18.30 11.94
CA ASP A 282 16.43 18.24 11.14
C ASP A 282 16.66 19.53 10.33
N ASN A 283 15.58 20.21 9.93
CA ASN A 283 15.62 21.49 9.22
C ASN A 283 15.45 22.71 10.14
N TYR A 284 15.57 22.53 11.47
CA TYR A 284 15.43 23.61 12.43
C TYR A 284 16.57 24.62 12.26
N LYS A 285 16.23 25.90 12.08
CA LYS A 285 17.21 26.97 11.79
C LYS A 285 17.83 27.63 13.03
N GLY A 286 17.39 27.26 14.24
CA GLY A 286 17.93 27.82 15.48
C GLY A 286 19.04 26.94 16.06
N ASP A 287 19.98 27.55 16.78
CA ASP A 287 21.21 26.89 17.26
C ASP A 287 20.98 25.88 18.40
N ASP A 288 19.75 25.78 18.93
CA ASP A 288 19.45 25.05 20.18
C ASP A 288 18.21 24.13 20.08
N VAL A 289 18.10 23.39 18.99
CA VAL A 289 16.99 22.43 18.80
C VAL A 289 16.97 21.34 19.89
N LEU A 290 18.14 20.91 20.37
CA LEU A 290 18.27 19.85 21.37
C LEU A 290 17.69 20.26 22.73
N SER A 291 18.04 21.44 23.26
CA SER A 291 17.49 21.88 24.54
C SER A 291 15.99 22.12 24.42
N LYS A 292 15.53 22.64 23.27
CA LYS A 292 14.12 22.87 23.02
C LYS A 292 13.30 21.59 22.93
N ILE A 293 13.77 20.51 22.31
CA ILE A 293 13.02 19.24 22.28
C ILE A 293 12.86 18.64 23.69
N ARG A 294 13.86 18.82 24.55
CA ARG A 294 13.83 18.32 25.94
C ARG A 294 12.90 19.12 26.83
N GLN A 295 12.79 20.42 26.60
CA GLN A 295 11.87 21.29 27.34
C GLN A 295 10.46 21.21 26.76
N ASP A 296 10.38 21.17 25.43
CA ASP A 296 9.17 21.43 24.67
C ASP A 296 8.85 20.43 23.57
N LEU A 297 7.54 20.17 23.39
CA LEU A 297 7.03 19.45 22.24
C LEU A 297 6.93 20.41 21.04
N LEU A 298 8.06 20.60 20.36
CA LEU A 298 8.12 21.42 19.15
C LEU A 298 7.15 20.89 18.08
N TYR A 299 6.50 21.80 17.36
CA TYR A 299 5.59 21.47 16.25
C TYR A 299 4.53 20.40 16.62
N PRO A 300 3.78 20.58 17.73
CA PRO A 300 2.90 19.54 18.26
C PRO A 300 1.81 19.14 17.27
N GLY A 301 1.43 20.00 16.32
CA GLY A 301 0.45 19.67 15.30
C GLY A 301 0.85 18.64 14.26
N VAL A 302 2.12 18.28 14.21
CA VAL A 302 2.56 17.13 13.40
C VAL A 302 2.18 15.82 14.08
N LEU A 303 2.21 15.78 15.42
CA LEU A 303 2.02 14.58 16.22
C LEU A 303 0.58 14.45 16.75
N LEU A 304 0.00 15.55 17.22
CA LEU A 304 -1.33 15.56 17.84
C LEU A 304 -2.41 15.76 16.78
N LYS A 305 -3.32 14.78 16.63
CA LYS A 305 -4.33 14.74 15.56
C LYS A 305 -5.76 15.04 16.00
N SER A 306 -6.02 15.18 17.30
CA SER A 306 -7.32 15.59 17.80
C SER A 306 -7.22 16.81 18.72
N TRP A 307 -8.29 17.60 18.78
CA TRP A 307 -8.34 18.75 19.68
C TRP A 307 -8.24 18.35 21.16
N ASP A 308 -8.74 17.16 21.50
CA ASP A 308 -8.59 16.58 22.84
C ASP A 308 -7.12 16.29 23.17
N ASP A 309 -6.36 15.74 22.21
CA ASP A 309 -4.92 15.53 22.38
C ASP A 309 -4.19 16.86 22.59
N TYR A 310 -4.55 17.89 21.82
CA TYR A 310 -4.02 19.26 21.96
C TYR A 310 -4.35 19.94 23.29
N ARG A 311 -5.41 19.51 23.99
CA ARG A 311 -5.70 20.01 25.34
C ARG A 311 -5.00 19.20 26.42
N THR A 312 -4.91 17.90 26.22
CA THR A 312 -4.45 16.94 27.23
C THR A 312 -2.94 16.88 27.34
N TYR A 313 -2.23 16.91 26.20
CA TYR A 313 -0.78 16.70 26.17
C TYR A 313 0.05 17.99 26.25
N PRO A 314 -0.30 19.08 25.53
CA PRO A 314 0.40 20.35 25.67
C PRO A 314 0.31 20.94 27.08
N ALA A 315 -0.83 20.83 27.78
CA ALA A 315 -0.95 21.37 29.15
C ALA A 315 -0.08 20.64 30.19
N LYS A 316 0.33 19.40 29.89
CA LYS A 316 1.25 18.62 30.73
C LYS A 316 2.72 18.79 30.32
N LEU A 317 2.98 19.31 29.12
CA LEU A 317 4.31 19.42 28.51
C LEU A 317 4.78 20.87 28.27
N HIS A 318 3.89 21.88 28.34
CA HIS A 318 4.17 23.33 28.25
C HIS A 318 3.49 24.17 29.32
N ARG A 319 4.14 25.29 29.67
CA ARG A 319 3.63 26.41 30.49
C ARG A 319 2.84 27.46 29.69
N GLU A 320 2.69 27.33 28.38
CA GLU A 320 1.88 28.25 27.56
C GLU A 320 0.47 27.71 27.27
N PRO A 321 -0.56 28.58 27.28
CA PRO A 321 -1.95 28.15 27.13
C PRO A 321 -2.25 27.64 25.71
N PRO A 322 -3.15 26.65 25.56
CA PRO A 322 -3.53 26.13 24.25
C PRO A 322 -4.20 27.21 23.38
N PRO A 323 -4.10 27.10 22.03
CA PRO A 323 -4.78 28.02 21.12
C PRO A 323 -6.31 27.99 21.32
N PRO A 324 -7.00 29.12 21.11
CA PRO A 324 -8.45 29.19 21.30
C PRO A 324 -9.19 28.23 20.35
N PRO A 325 -10.35 27.68 20.75
CA PRO A 325 -11.15 26.81 19.90
C PRO A 325 -11.56 27.52 18.59
N PRO A 326 -11.77 26.76 17.50
CA PRO A 326 -12.33 27.34 16.28
C PRO A 326 -13.72 27.94 16.55
N PRO A 327 -14.09 29.04 15.88
CA PRO A 327 -15.42 29.62 16.01
C PRO A 327 -16.50 28.60 15.61
N GLN A 328 -17.57 28.55 16.39
CA GLN A 328 -18.73 27.65 16.20
C GLN A 328 -19.51 27.96 14.93
#